data_AF-A0A2E7UYX7-F1
#
_entry.id   AF-A0A2E7UYX7-F1
#
_cell.length_a   1.000
_cell.length_b   1.000
_cell.length_c   1.000
_cell.angle_alpha   90.00
_cell.angle_beta   90.00
_cell.angle_gamma   90.00
#
_symmetry.space_group_name_H-M   'P 1'
#
loop_
_entity.id
_entity.type
_entity.pdbx_description
1 polymer ?
#
loop_
_entity_poly.entity_id
_entity_poly.type
_entity_poly.pdbx_seq_one_letter_code
_entity_poly.pdbx_strand_id
1 'polypeptide(L)'
;MNWKEISVEEAEKHPAYGFGGGLYLMYAAVILWTLHSLYIVFLDADYALTMSYGYENFTMADFTCFIQFLVSLPFLYLAPKLHPQMPSIALAMFSVNLVIWFTFGMLVPSALGISIVVTLLSVGMIVYLNLSERVNVTYRNRVKA
;
A
#
# COMPACT_ATOMS: atom_id res chain seq x y z
N MET A 1 3.70 -5.82 -21.67
CA MET A 1 4.95 -5.03 -21.71
C MET A 1 6.10 -5.98 -21.60
N ASN A 2 7.07 -5.89 -22.50
CA ASN A 2 8.24 -6.76 -22.51
C ASN A 2 9.27 -6.18 -21.54
N TRP A 3 9.55 -6.91 -20.46
CA TRP A 3 10.63 -6.60 -19.53
C TRP A 3 11.76 -7.59 -19.77
N LYS A 4 12.99 -7.08 -19.91
CA LYS A 4 14.19 -7.89 -20.03
C LYS A 4 14.86 -7.99 -18.66
N GLU A 5 15.16 -9.21 -18.22
CA GLU A 5 15.96 -9.43 -17.01
C GLU A 5 17.42 -9.05 -17.27
N ILE A 6 18.02 -8.40 -16.27
CA ILE A 6 19.40 -7.93 -16.27
C ILE A 6 20.09 -8.42 -14.99
N SER A 7 21.42 -8.37 -14.96
CA SER A 7 22.16 -8.74 -13.74
C SER A 7 21.95 -7.69 -12.63
N VAL A 8 22.23 -8.08 -11.38
CA VAL A 8 22.18 -7.14 -10.23
C VAL A 8 23.16 -5.98 -10.45
N GLU A 9 24.35 -6.27 -10.96
CA GLU A 9 25.39 -5.27 -11.21
C GLU A 9 24.99 -4.27 -12.32
N GLU A 10 24.27 -4.75 -13.34
CA GLU A 10 23.69 -3.89 -14.38
C GLU A 10 22.56 -3.02 -13.80
N ALA A 11 21.74 -3.60 -12.92
CA ALA A 11 20.64 -2.89 -12.28
C ALA A 11 21.16 -1.76 -11.38
N GLU A 12 22.17 -2.02 -10.55
CA GLU A 12 22.77 -1.03 -9.64
C GLU A 12 23.37 0.19 -10.36
N LYS A 13 23.86 0.00 -11.59
CA LYS A 13 24.41 1.09 -12.43
C LYS A 13 23.31 1.86 -13.17
N HIS A 14 22.07 1.38 -13.17
CA HIS A 14 20.99 2.00 -13.91
C HIS A 14 20.51 3.30 -13.22
N PRO A 15 20.25 4.39 -13.96
CA PRO A 15 19.82 5.67 -13.36
C PRO A 15 18.52 5.59 -12.53
N ALA A 16 17.66 4.64 -12.87
CA ALA A 16 16.41 4.38 -12.16
C ALA A 16 16.59 3.50 -10.90
N TYR A 17 17.79 3.02 -10.58
CA TYR A 17 18.02 2.21 -9.39
C TYR A 17 17.88 3.02 -8.10
N GLY A 18 17.45 2.35 -7.04
CA GLY A 18 17.36 2.89 -5.68
C GLY A 18 15.99 3.47 -5.31
N PHE A 19 15.89 3.87 -4.05
CA PHE A 19 14.67 4.38 -3.45
C PHE A 19 14.42 5.84 -3.87
N GLY A 20 13.36 6.09 -4.65
CA GLY A 20 13.19 7.39 -5.29
C GLY A 20 11.85 7.65 -5.97
N GLY A 21 11.60 8.91 -6.32
CA GLY A 21 10.42 9.33 -7.08
C GLY A 21 9.10 8.89 -6.43
N GLY A 22 8.22 8.26 -7.20
CA GLY A 22 6.91 7.79 -6.71
C GLY A 22 6.98 6.79 -5.54
N LEU A 23 8.12 6.11 -5.32
CA LEU A 23 8.30 5.27 -4.14
C LEU A 23 8.23 6.07 -2.84
N TYR A 24 8.73 7.33 -2.83
CA TYR A 24 8.61 8.19 -1.65
C TYR A 24 7.16 8.52 -1.34
N LEU A 25 6.36 8.83 -2.37
CA LEU A 25 4.95 9.14 -2.21
C LEU A 25 4.18 7.93 -1.70
N MET A 26 4.42 6.75 -2.28
CA MET A 26 3.82 5.50 -1.82
C MET A 26 4.21 5.18 -0.38
N TYR A 27 5.49 5.34 -0.03
CA TYR A 27 5.99 5.09 1.31
C TYR A 27 5.39 6.05 2.34
N ALA A 28 5.32 7.35 2.03
CA ALA A 28 4.67 8.34 2.87
C ALA A 28 3.17 8.05 3.03
N ALA A 29 2.48 7.67 1.95
CA ALA A 29 1.08 7.27 2.01
C ALA A 29 0.85 6.07 2.94
N VAL A 30 1.71 5.05 2.87
CA VAL A 30 1.62 3.88 3.77
C VAL A 30 1.96 4.25 5.21
N ILE A 31 2.90 5.17 5.47
CA ILE A 31 3.13 5.69 6.84
C ILE A 31 1.88 6.38 7.37
N LEU A 32 1.31 7.32 6.61
CA LEU A 32 0.11 8.05 7.02
C LEU A 32 -1.05 7.10 7.27
N TRP A 33 -1.22 6.10 6.40
CA TRP A 33 -2.19 5.04 6.59
C TRP A 33 -1.95 4.28 7.89
N THR A 34 -0.73 3.82 8.12
CA THR A 34 -0.35 3.05 9.30
C THR A 34 -0.64 3.84 10.59
N LEU A 35 -0.29 5.12 10.59
CA LEU A 35 -0.58 6.04 11.71
C LEU A 35 -2.09 6.25 11.90
N HIS A 36 -2.82 6.41 10.80
CA HIS A 36 -4.28 6.54 10.82
C HIS A 36 -4.96 5.29 11.40
N SER A 37 -4.53 4.09 10.98
CA SER A 37 -5.03 2.83 11.52
C SER A 37 -4.72 2.68 13.01
N LEU A 38 -3.50 3.04 13.44
CA LEU A 38 -3.14 3.01 14.87
C LEU A 38 -3.96 4.02 15.68
N TYR A 39 -4.25 5.20 15.12
CA TYR A 39 -5.09 6.20 15.77
C TYR A 39 -6.49 5.64 16.02
N ILE A 40 -7.12 5.01 15.02
CA ILE A 40 -8.44 4.39 15.19
C ILE A 40 -8.39 3.33 16.31
N VAL A 41 -7.41 2.43 16.27
CA VAL A 41 -7.35 1.29 17.22
C VAL A 41 -7.06 1.72 18.66
N PHE A 42 -6.20 2.72 18.87
CA PHE A 42 -5.67 3.02 20.21
C PHE A 42 -6.08 4.37 20.77
N LEU A 43 -6.48 5.33 19.93
CA LEU A 43 -6.63 6.74 20.31
C LEU A 43 -8.01 7.33 19.99
N ASP A 44 -8.82 6.72 19.13
CA ASP A 44 -10.20 7.14 18.83
C ASP A 44 -11.19 6.66 19.91
N ALA A 45 -10.94 7.03 21.17
CA ALA A 45 -11.65 6.51 22.35
C ALA A 45 -13.17 6.72 22.33
N ASP A 46 -13.65 7.79 21.70
CA ASP A 46 -15.07 8.09 21.52
C ASP A 46 -15.63 7.64 20.16
N TYR A 47 -14.82 6.92 19.37
CA TYR A 47 -15.15 6.47 18.01
C TYR A 47 -15.61 7.59 17.06
N ALA A 48 -15.23 8.85 17.31
CA ALA A 48 -15.68 9.99 16.54
C ALA A 48 -15.25 9.89 15.07
N LEU A 49 -13.99 9.49 14.84
CA LEU A 49 -13.46 9.30 13.50
C LEU A 49 -14.07 8.06 12.84
N THR A 50 -14.17 6.97 13.60
CA THR A 50 -14.79 5.72 13.16
C THR A 50 -16.24 5.91 12.70
N MET A 51 -17.04 6.65 13.47
CA MET A 51 -18.40 7.03 13.10
C MET A 51 -18.45 7.94 11.87
N SER A 52 -17.48 8.85 11.70
CA SER A 52 -17.42 9.72 10.51
C SER A 52 -17.23 8.94 9.21
N TYR A 53 -16.64 7.74 9.26
CA TYR A 53 -16.53 6.81 8.14
C TYR A 53 -17.73 5.89 7.97
N GLY A 54 -18.74 6.01 8.83
CA GLY A 54 -19.95 5.21 8.75
C GLY A 54 -19.85 3.83 9.37
N TYR A 55 -18.81 3.53 10.14
CA TYR A 55 -18.74 2.26 10.87
C TYR A 55 -19.83 2.20 11.94
N GLU A 56 -20.74 1.24 11.79
CA GLU A 56 -21.75 0.91 12.80
C GLU A 56 -21.25 -0.17 13.78
N ASN A 57 -20.21 -0.92 13.38
CA ASN A 57 -19.57 -1.94 14.20
C ASN A 57 -18.13 -1.55 14.51
N PHE A 58 -17.91 -1.00 15.70
CA PHE A 58 -16.63 -0.47 16.15
C PHE A 58 -15.55 -1.57 16.28
N THR A 59 -15.90 -2.75 16.78
CA THR A 59 -14.97 -3.88 16.87
C THR A 59 -14.46 -4.31 15.49
N MET A 60 -15.32 -4.28 14.47
CA MET A 60 -14.91 -4.57 13.09
C MET A 60 -14.00 -3.47 12.53
N ALA A 61 -14.22 -2.20 12.89
CA ALA A 61 -13.36 -1.08 12.52
C ALA A 61 -11.96 -1.26 13.13
N ASP A 62 -11.89 -1.52 14.43
CA ASP A 62 -10.65 -1.73 15.19
C ASP A 62 -9.88 -2.93 14.62
N PHE A 63 -10.56 -4.06 14.41
CA PHE A 63 -9.93 -5.25 13.85
C PHE A 63 -9.39 -5.00 12.44
N THR A 64 -10.17 -4.33 11.57
CA THR A 64 -9.75 -4.02 10.20
C THR A 64 -8.53 -3.11 10.19
N CYS A 65 -8.54 -2.05 11.00
CA CYS A 65 -7.42 -1.12 11.13
C CYS A 65 -6.19 -1.80 11.72
N PHE A 66 -6.37 -2.68 12.71
CA PHE A 66 -5.26 -3.44 13.29
C PHE A 66 -4.61 -4.39 12.28
N ILE A 67 -5.40 -5.10 11.49
CA ILE A 67 -4.89 -5.94 10.40
C ILE A 67 -4.16 -5.10 9.35
N GLN A 68 -4.72 -3.95 8.94
CA GLN A 68 -4.09 -3.01 8.00
C GLN A 68 -2.72 -2.53 8.50
N PHE A 69 -2.62 -2.19 9.79
CA PHE A 69 -1.36 -1.85 10.43
C PHE A 69 -0.34 -2.99 10.29
N LEU A 70 -0.71 -4.22 10.68
CA LEU A 70 0.20 -5.37 10.64
C LEU A 70 0.68 -5.70 9.22
N VAL A 71 -0.20 -5.66 8.22
CA VAL A 71 0.18 -5.95 6.83
C VAL A 71 1.03 -4.85 6.20
N SER A 72 1.01 -3.63 6.75
CA SER A 72 1.83 -2.51 6.29
C SER A 72 3.28 -2.58 6.77
N LEU A 73 3.53 -3.22 7.92
CA LEU A 73 4.87 -3.30 8.52
C LEU A 73 5.92 -3.95 7.60
N PRO A 74 5.67 -5.10 6.95
CA PRO A 74 6.65 -5.71 6.06
C PRO A 74 7.04 -4.79 4.90
N PHE A 75 6.08 -4.07 4.31
CA PHE A 75 6.37 -3.10 3.27
C PHE A 75 7.25 -1.97 3.81
N LEU A 76 6.88 -1.37 4.95
CA LEU A 76 7.63 -0.27 5.56
C LEU A 76 9.07 -0.68 5.90
N TYR A 77 9.29 -1.93 6.29
CA TYR A 77 10.61 -2.45 6.60
C TYR A 77 11.46 -2.75 5.35
N LEU A 78 10.86 -3.38 4.33
CA LEU A 78 11.58 -3.91 3.18
C LEU A 78 11.86 -2.88 2.09
N ALA A 79 10.98 -1.89 1.94
CA ALA A 79 11.09 -0.83 0.94
C ALA A 79 12.41 -0.02 1.05
N PRO A 80 12.79 0.55 2.21
CA PRO A 80 14.05 1.27 2.33
C PRO A 80 15.29 0.36 2.22
N LYS A 81 15.13 -0.95 2.47
CA LYS A 81 16.19 -1.95 2.36
C LYS A 81 16.42 -2.48 0.94
N LEU A 82 15.65 -2.00 -0.03
CA LEU A 82 15.73 -2.45 -1.42
C LEU A 82 15.54 -3.97 -1.58
N HIS A 83 14.78 -4.60 -0.67
CA HIS A 83 14.70 -6.05 -0.62
C HIS A 83 13.86 -6.61 -1.78
N PRO A 84 14.31 -7.64 -2.53
CA PRO A 84 13.63 -8.11 -3.74
C PRO A 84 12.18 -8.57 -3.56
N GLN A 85 11.80 -9.00 -2.35
CA GLN A 85 10.42 -9.39 -2.03
C GLN A 85 9.46 -8.21 -1.83
N MET A 86 9.97 -6.98 -1.68
CA MET A 86 9.13 -5.80 -1.42
C MET A 86 7.98 -5.66 -2.41
N PRO A 87 8.16 -5.76 -3.73
CA PRO A 87 7.06 -5.57 -4.67
C PRO A 87 5.94 -6.60 -4.49
N SER A 88 6.27 -7.85 -4.19
CA SER A 88 5.28 -8.91 -3.96
C SER A 88 4.49 -8.67 -2.68
N ILE A 89 5.17 -8.25 -1.61
CA ILE A 89 4.55 -7.88 -0.34
C ILE A 89 3.65 -6.66 -0.50
N ALA A 90 4.12 -5.63 -1.20
CA ALA A 90 3.34 -4.44 -1.49
C ALA A 90 2.08 -4.77 -2.31
N LEU A 91 2.22 -5.61 -3.34
CA LEU A 91 1.08 -6.08 -4.14
C LEU A 91 0.06 -6.84 -3.30
N ALA A 92 0.51 -7.77 -2.44
CA ALA A 92 -0.37 -8.52 -1.56
C ALA A 92 -1.11 -7.57 -0.59
N MET A 93 -0.38 -6.66 0.05
CA MET A 93 -0.94 -5.65 0.95
C MET A 93 -2.01 -4.80 0.28
N PHE A 94 -1.70 -4.17 -0.87
CA PHE A 94 -2.68 -3.34 -1.59
C PHE A 94 -3.85 -4.15 -2.15
N SER A 95 -3.67 -5.42 -2.48
CA SER A 95 -4.75 -6.30 -2.93
C SER A 95 -5.71 -6.65 -1.80
N VAL A 96 -5.19 -7.01 -0.62
CA VAL A 96 -6.01 -7.24 0.59
C VAL A 96 -6.80 -5.97 0.93
N ASN A 97 -6.13 -4.82 0.85
CA ASN A 97 -6.72 -3.53 1.14
C ASN A 97 -7.87 -3.18 0.18
N LEU A 98 -7.66 -3.42 -1.11
CA LEU A 98 -8.68 -3.29 -2.15
C LEU A 98 -9.93 -4.12 -1.80
N VAL A 99 -9.75 -5.39 -1.44
CA VAL A 99 -10.87 -6.29 -1.09
C VAL A 99 -11.62 -5.77 0.13
N ILE A 100 -10.91 -5.37 1.18
CA ILE A 100 -11.52 -4.84 2.42
C ILE A 100 -12.40 -3.62 2.11
N TRP A 101 -11.85 -2.60 1.46
CA TRP A 101 -12.59 -1.34 1.24
C TRP A 101 -13.67 -1.45 0.19
N PHE A 102 -13.47 -2.30 -0.83
CA PHE A 102 -14.50 -2.60 -1.80
C PHE A 102 -15.69 -3.30 -1.13
N THR A 103 -15.45 -4.35 -0.34
CA THR A 103 -16.50 -5.05 0.40
C THR A 103 -17.18 -4.12 1.41
N PHE A 104 -16.40 -3.31 2.14
CA PHE A 104 -16.95 -2.37 3.12
C PHE A 104 -17.86 -1.32 2.46
N GLY A 105 -17.45 -0.75 1.33
CA GLY A 105 -18.26 0.24 0.60
C GLY A 105 -19.53 -0.33 -0.03
N MET A 106 -19.59 -1.65 -0.28
CA MET A 106 -20.83 -2.32 -0.71
C MET A 106 -21.80 -2.55 0.45
N LEU A 107 -21.28 -2.77 1.67
CA LEU A 107 -22.10 -3.10 2.84
C LEU A 107 -22.56 -1.87 3.61
N VAL A 108 -21.78 -0.79 3.57
CA VAL A 108 -21.99 0.42 4.38
C VAL A 108 -22.10 1.64 3.44
N PRO A 109 -23.32 2.10 3.09
CA PRO A 109 -23.52 3.19 2.14
C PRO A 109 -22.84 4.51 2.52
N SER A 110 -22.75 4.81 3.83
CA SER A 110 -22.06 5.98 4.36
C SER A 110 -20.54 5.95 4.13
N ALA A 111 -19.95 4.76 3.95
CA ALA A 111 -18.53 4.58 3.66
C ALA A 111 -18.19 4.63 2.16
N LEU A 112 -19.19 4.73 1.27
CA LEU A 112 -18.98 4.61 -0.18
C LEU A 112 -17.94 5.60 -0.71
N GLY A 113 -17.99 6.85 -0.25
CA GLY A 113 -17.06 7.89 -0.68
C GLY A 113 -15.60 7.56 -0.34
N ILE A 114 -15.33 7.18 0.91
CA ILE A 114 -13.98 6.80 1.35
C ILE A 114 -13.53 5.51 0.69
N SER A 115 -14.42 4.52 0.53
CA SER A 115 -14.14 3.26 -0.17
C SER A 115 -13.71 3.48 -1.61
N ILE A 116 -14.35 4.40 -2.35
CA ILE A 116 -13.95 4.74 -3.73
C ILE A 116 -12.54 5.33 -3.74
N VAL A 117 -12.27 6.32 -2.89
CA VAL A 117 -10.96 6.98 -2.82
C VAL A 117 -9.86 5.96 -2.53
N VAL A 118 -10.08 5.12 -1.51
CA VAL A 118 -9.11 4.11 -1.09
C VAL A 118 -8.91 3.03 -2.16
N THR A 119 -9.98 2.62 -2.84
CA THR A 119 -9.92 1.69 -3.97
C THR A 119 -9.07 2.24 -5.10
N LEU A 120 -9.31 3.49 -5.52
CA LEU A 120 -8.54 4.15 -6.57
C LEU A 120 -7.06 4.30 -6.20
N LEU A 121 -6.76 4.66 -4.95
CA LEU A 121 -5.39 4.71 -4.45
C LEU A 121 -4.71 3.33 -4.51
N SER A 122 -5.40 2.28 -4.04
CA SER A 122 -4.86 0.92 -4.04
C SER A 122 -4.58 0.41 -5.46
N VAL A 123 -5.51 0.64 -6.40
CA VAL A 123 -5.31 0.32 -7.82
C VAL A 123 -4.15 1.12 -8.40
N GLY A 124 -4.07 2.42 -8.11
CA GLY A 124 -2.95 3.27 -8.55
C GLY A 124 -1.60 2.75 -8.08
N MET A 125 -1.50 2.32 -6.82
CA MET A 125 -0.28 1.74 -6.27
C MET A 125 0.07 0.39 -6.90
N ILE A 126 -0.92 -0.49 -7.13
CA ILE A 126 -0.72 -1.77 -7.83
C ILE A 126 -0.20 -1.54 -9.25
N VAL A 127 -0.80 -0.60 -9.98
CA VAL A 127 -0.37 -0.23 -11.33
C VAL A 127 1.05 0.33 -11.28
N TYR A 128 1.34 1.25 -10.35
CA TYR A 128 2.67 1.82 -10.17
C TYR A 128 3.73 0.74 -9.90
N LEU A 129 3.47 -0.20 -8.99
CA LEU A 129 4.40 -1.29 -8.65
C LEU A 129 4.75 -2.17 -9.85
N ASN A 130 3.82 -2.34 -10.79
CA ASN A 130 4.04 -3.17 -11.97
C ASN A 130 4.67 -2.42 -13.14
N LEU A 131 4.34 -1.14 -13.30
CA LEU A 131 4.76 -0.35 -14.47
C LEU A 131 5.98 0.54 -14.21
N SER A 132 6.29 0.83 -12.95
CA SER A 132 7.41 1.68 -12.57
C SER A 132 8.73 1.06 -12.96
N GLU A 133 9.47 1.75 -13.82
CA GLU A 133 10.83 1.38 -14.20
C GLU A 133 11.71 1.27 -12.96
N ARG A 134 11.62 2.24 -12.04
CA ARG A 134 12.39 2.22 -10.80
C ARG A 134 12.10 0.99 -9.94
N VAL A 135 10.84 0.57 -9.83
CA VAL A 135 10.50 -0.64 -9.07
C VAL A 135 11.06 -1.89 -9.74
N ASN A 136 10.91 -1.99 -11.07
CA ASN A 136 11.38 -3.16 -11.81
C ASN A 136 12.91 -3.25 -11.84
N VAL A 137 13.61 -2.12 -12.01
CA VAL A 137 15.07 -2.06 -11.98
C VAL A 137 15.59 -2.37 -10.58
N THR A 138 15.07 -1.69 -9.55
CA THR A 138 15.63 -1.76 -8.19
C THR A 138 15.37 -3.09 -7.50
N TYR A 139 14.17 -3.65 -7.66
CA TYR A 139 13.74 -4.82 -6.86
C TYR A 139 13.61 -6.10 -7.66
N ARG A 140 13.50 -6.01 -8.99
CA ARG A 140 13.27 -7.15 -9.87
C ARG A 140 14.39 -7.35 -10.90
N ASN A 141 15.38 -6.47 -10.94
CA ASN A 141 16.48 -6.46 -11.91
C ASN A 141 15.97 -6.58 -13.35
N ARG A 142 15.02 -5.72 -13.72
CA ARG A 142 14.36 -5.71 -15.03
C ARG A 142 14.33 -4.32 -15.64
N VAL A 143 14.61 -4.24 -16.93
CA VAL A 143 14.50 -3.01 -17.76
C VAL A 143 13.47 -3.22 -18.86
N LYS A 144 12.91 -2.14 -19.41
CA LYS A 144 12.01 -2.25 -20.57
C LYS A 144 12.82 -2.74 -21.77
N ALA A 145 12.29 -3.76 -22.44
CA ALA A 145 12.85 -4.29 -23.69
C ALA A 145 12.49 -3.42 -24.88
#